data_AF-A0A653DLL8-F1
#
_entry.id   AF-A0A653DLL8-F1
#
_cell.length_a   1.000
_cell.length_b   1.000
_cell.length_c   1.000
_cell.angle_alpha   90.00
_cell.angle_beta   90.00
_cell.angle_gamma   90.00
#
_symmetry.space_group_name_H-M   'P 1'
#
loop_
_entity.id
_entity.type
_entity.pdbx_description
1 polymer ?
#
loop_
_entity_poly.entity_id
_entity_poly.type
_entity_poly.pdbx_seq_one_letter_code
_entity_poly.pdbx_strand_id
1 'polypeptide(L)' 'MDGTKPYCFIPFSAGPRNCIGQKFAMLEMKSILSRILRTFRLLPTVPEHQLELTSEAVLKSYNGIYIRVLERTF' A
#
# COMPACT_ATOMS: atom_id res chain seq x y z
N MET A 1 -17.10 -17.32 -0.12
CA MET A 1 -16.09 -16.28 -0.38
C MET A 1 -16.56 -15.54 -1.61
N ASP A 2 -17.05 -14.31 -1.61
CA ASP A 2 -17.44 -13.31 -0.64
C ASP A 2 -18.18 -12.26 -1.50
N GLY A 3 -19.31 -11.72 -1.01
CA GLY A 3 -20.24 -10.86 -1.77
C GLY A 3 -19.71 -9.47 -2.12
N THR A 4 -18.51 -9.37 -2.69
CA THR A 4 -17.98 -8.13 -3.24
C THR A 4 -18.71 -7.81 -4.53
N LYS A 5 -19.35 -6.63 -4.59
CA LYS A 5 -19.99 -6.20 -5.83
C LYS A 5 -18.92 -6.10 -6.93
N PRO A 6 -19.24 -6.45 -8.17
CA PRO A 6 -18.32 -6.26 -9.28
C PRO A 6 -17.78 -4.82 -9.27
N TYR A 7 -16.48 -4.66 -9.53
CA TYR A 7 -15.80 -3.35 -9.61
C TYR A 7 -15.66 -2.57 -8.29
N CYS A 8 -15.86 -3.19 -7.11
CA CYS A 8 -15.56 -2.53 -5.83
C CYS A 8 -14.05 -2.29 -5.58
N PHE A 9 -13.17 -2.97 -6.32
CA PHE A 9 -11.73 -2.86 -6.15
C PHE A 9 -11.01 -2.87 -7.51
N ILE A 10 -10.68 -1.67 -8.01
CA ILE A 10 -10.08 -1.47 -9.34
C ILE A 10 -8.81 -0.57 -9.28
N PRO A 11 -7.83 -0.84 -8.40
CA PRO A 11 -6.65 0.01 -8.24
C PRO A 11 -5.74 0.03 -9.48
N PHE A 12 -5.91 -0.93 -10.39
CA PHE A 12 -5.17 -1.05 -11.65
C PHE A 12 -6.08 -0.83 -12.87
N SER A 13 -7.23 -0.18 -12.67
CA SER A 13 -8.32 -0.08 -13.67
C SER A 13 -8.89 -1.45 -14.06
N ALA A 14 -9.82 -1.48 -15.02
CA ALA A 14 -10.46 -2.69 -15.52
C ALA A 14 -10.57 -2.69 -17.06
N GLY A 15 -10.77 -3.87 -17.66
CA GLY A 15 -10.93 -4.02 -19.11
C GLY A 15 -9.60 -4.16 -19.88
N PRO A 16 -9.64 -4.09 -21.22
CA PRO A 16 -8.48 -4.35 -22.08
C PRO A 16 -7.37 -3.29 -21.99
N ARG A 17 -7.66 -2.13 -21.39
CA ARG A 17 -6.68 -1.06 -21.11
C ARG A 17 -6.41 -0.89 -19.61
N ASN A 18 -6.47 -1.97 -18.84
CA ASN A 18 -6.00 -1.96 -17.46
C ASN A 18 -4.47 -1.83 -17.40
N CYS A 19 -3.92 -1.65 -16.20
CA CYS A 19 -2.48 -1.52 -16.04
C CYS A 19 -1.75 -2.79 -16.50
N ILE A 20 -0.94 -2.68 -17.56
CA ILE A 20 -0.09 -3.76 -18.07
C ILE A 20 0.88 -4.28 -16.99
N GLY A 21 1.26 -3.42 -16.04
CA GLY A 21 2.15 -3.73 -14.91
C GLY A 21 1.46 -4.37 -13.71
N GLN A 22 0.15 -4.60 -13.71
CA GLN A 22 -0.61 -5.07 -12.53
C GLN A 22 0.01 -6.32 -11.87
N LYS A 23 0.38 -7.33 -12.67
CA LYS A 23 0.97 -8.56 -12.15
C LYS A 23 2.32 -8.32 -11.49
N PHE A 24 3.16 -7.51 -12.12
CA PHE A 24 4.47 -7.14 -11.60
C PHE A 24 4.35 -6.32 -10.31
N ALA A 25 3.55 -5.25 -10.32
CA ALA A 25 3.34 -4.39 -9.15
C ALA A 25 2.83 -5.18 -7.93
N MET A 26 1.89 -6.12 -8.14
CA MET A 26 1.39 -6.97 -7.05
C MET A 26 2.46 -7.92 -6.51
N LEU A 27 3.30 -8.49 -7.37
CA LEU A 27 4.38 -9.37 -6.94
C LEU A 27 5.44 -8.60 -6.15
N GLU A 28 5.82 -7.42 -6.66
CA GLU A 28 6.79 -6.53 -6.03
C GLU A 28 6.31 -6.09 -4.64
N MET A 29 5.10 -5.54 -4.54
CA MET A 29 4.51 -5.10 -3.26
C MET A 29 4.47 -6.25 -2.24
N LYS A 30 3.97 -7.42 -2.63
CA LYS A 30 3.91 -8.58 -1.74
C LYS A 30 5.29 -9.04 -1.29
N SER A 31 6.26 -9.07 -2.18
CA SER A 31 7.63 -9.50 -1.88
C SER A 31 8.31 -8.57 -0.88
N ILE A 32 8.22 -7.26 -1.12
CA ILE A 32 8.79 -6.22 -0.24
C ILE A 32 8.09 -6.24 1.12
N LEU A 33 6.76 -6.21 1.15
CA LEU A 33 5.99 -6.22 2.41
C LEU A 33 6.29 -7.49 3.22
N SER A 34 6.35 -8.63 2.56
CA SER A 34 6.71 -9.90 3.20
C SER A 34 8.10 -9.83 3.87
N ARG A 35 9.10 -9.22 3.22
CA ARG A 35 10.42 -9.05 3.83
C ARG A 35 10.37 -8.11 5.02
N ILE A 36 9.74 -6.94 4.85
CA ILE A 36 9.63 -5.92 5.91
C ILE A 36 8.97 -6.53 7.15
N LEU A 37 7.83 -7.21 7.00
CA LEU A 37 7.06 -7.75 8.13
C LEU A 37 7.78 -8.91 8.85
N ARG A 38 8.63 -9.67 8.15
CA ARG A 38 9.43 -10.74 8.77
C ARG A 38 10.66 -10.19 9.50
N THR A 39 11.20 -9.06 9.08
CA THR A 39 12.43 -8.50 9.63
C THR A 39 12.18 -7.40 10.66
N PHE A 40 11.06 -6.69 10.58
CA PHE A 40 10.80 -5.53 11.41
C PHE A 40 9.40 -5.52 12.03
N ARG A 41 9.27 -4.83 13.17
CA ARG A 41 7.98 -4.37 13.70
C ARG A 41 7.80 -2.91 13.30
N LEU A 42 6.66 -2.62 12.67
CA LEU A 42 6.27 -1.27 12.28
C LEU A 42 5.33 -0.70 13.35
N LEU A 43 5.66 0.48 13.87
CA LEU A 43 4.88 1.19 14.87
C LEU A 43 4.48 2.58 14.36
N PRO A 44 3.32 3.11 14.77
CA PRO A 44 2.95 4.48 14.46
C PRO A 44 3.92 5.46 15.14
N THR A 45 4.33 6.51 14.41
CA THR A 45 5.19 7.56 14.96
C THR A 45 4.39 8.65 15.65
N VAL A 46 3.15 8.91 15.19
CA VAL A 46 2.27 9.97 15.70
C VAL A 46 0.93 9.31 16.07
N PRO A 47 0.41 9.53 17.30
CA PRO A 47 -0.83 8.89 17.77
C PRO A 47 -2.06 9.15 16.88
N GLU A 48 -2.10 10.30 16.21
CA GLU A 48 -3.28 10.79 15.47
C GLU A 48 -2.89 11.31 14.07
N HIS A 49 -2.02 10.60 13.36
CA HIS A 49 -1.69 11.00 11.98
C HIS A 49 -2.93 10.91 11.08
N GLN A 50 -3.46 12.08 10.67
CA GLN A 50 -4.51 12.18 9.66
C GLN A 50 -3.87 12.36 8.29
N LEU A 51 -4.22 11.51 7.34
CA LEU A 51 -3.64 11.54 5.99
C LEU A 51 -4.21 12.72 5.21
N GLU A 52 -3.34 13.65 4.81
CA GLU A 52 -3.71 14.72 3.88
C GLU A 52 -3.28 14.33 2.47
N LEU A 53 -4.21 14.35 1.52
CA LEU A 53 -3.96 13.92 0.15
C LEU A 53 -3.66 15.12 -0.74
N THR A 54 -2.64 14.96 -1.58
CA THR A 54 -2.37 15.89 -2.69
C THR A 54 -2.48 15.17 -4.02
N SER A 55 -3.10 15.85 -4.98
CA SER A 55 -3.32 15.36 -6.34
C SER A 55 -2.31 16.00 -7.28
N GLU A 56 -1.22 15.28 -7.57
CA GLU A 56 -0.24 15.65 -8.60
C GLU A 56 -0.46 14.76 -9.84
N ALA A 57 0.63 14.28 -10.48
CA ALA A 57 0.54 13.25 -11.52
C ALA A 57 0.00 11.91 -10.97
N VAL A 58 0.20 11.64 -9.68
CA VAL A 58 -0.37 10.52 -8.94
C VAL A 58 -0.84 11.02 -7.57
N LEU A 59 -1.77 10.30 -6.93
CA LEU A 59 -2.20 10.59 -5.57
C LEU A 59 -1.04 10.34 -4.59
N LYS A 60 -0.75 11.32 -3.73
CA LYS A 60 0.31 11.24 -2.72
C LYS A 60 -0.18 11.76 -1.37
N SER A 61 0.55 11.42 -0.31
CA SER A 61 0.42 12.10 0.98
C SER A 61 1.11 13.45 0.92
N TYR A 62 0.41 14.52 1.28
CA TYR A 62 0.97 15.86 1.46
C TYR A 62 1.81 15.94 2.73
N ASN A 63 1.32 15.37 3.83
CA ASN A 63 1.94 15.46 5.16
C ASN A 63 2.79 14.24 5.53
N GLY A 64 3.21 13.45 4.53
CA GLY A 64 4.06 12.27 4.70
C GLY A 64 3.34 11.07 5.33
N ILE A 65 4.08 9.97 5.55
CA ILE A 65 3.64 8.81 6.32
C ILE A 65 4.83 8.35 7.17
N TYR A 66 4.89 8.82 8.41
CA TYR A 66 6.02 8.52 9.31
C TYR A 66 5.77 7.21 10.06
N ILE A 67 6.74 6.30 9.98
CA ILE A 67 6.67 4.97 10.61
C ILE A 67 7.92 4.77 11.46
N ARG A 68 7.75 4.26 12.68
CA ARG A 68 8.84 3.81 13.52
C ARG A 68 9.12 2.34 13.22
N VAL A 69 10.38 2.02 12.98
CA VAL A 69 10.83 0.66 12.64
C VAL A 69 11.66 0.13 13.80
N LEU A 70 11.31 -1.06 14.28
CA LEU A 70 12.10 -1.81 15.26
C LEU A 70 12.53 -3.14 14.64
N GLU A 71 13.74 -3.62 14.93
CA GLU A 71 14.14 -4.96 14.56
C GLU A 71 13.22 -6.00 15.20
N ARG A 72 12.86 -7.03 14.43
CA ARG A 72 12.07 -8.14 14.93
C ARG A 72 13.01 -9.21 15.49
N THR A 73 13.27 -9.14 16.78
CA THR A 73 13.83 -10.26 17.54
C THR A 73 12.80 -11.39 17.63
N PHE A 74 13.29 -12.63 17.54
CA PHE A 74 12.51 -13.84 17.70
C PHE A 74 12.07 -14.04 19.15
#